data_AF-C4KIQ2-F1
#
_entry.id   AF-C4KIQ2-F1
#
_cell.length_a   1.000
_cell.length_b   1.000
_cell.length_c   1.000
_cell.angle_alpha   90.00
_cell.angle_beta   90.00
_cell.angle_gamma   90.00
#
_symmetry.space_group_name_H-M   'P 1'
#
loop_
_entity.id
_entity.type
_entity.pdbx_description
1 polymer ?
#
loop_
_entity_poly.entity_id
_entity_poly.type
_entity_poly.pdbx_seq_one_letter_code
_entity_poly.pdbx_strand_id
1 'polypeptide(L)' 'MGNIYTKDIKRIVKEIYNQYKDEIKDDYNTNKQIVVRYVDVKSKKVRNRIAGYLTRYYKIMKEKETSPTEEKEEISEEI' A
#
# COMPACT_ATOMS: atom_id res chain seq x y z
N MET A 1 -13.19 -17.79 -10.32
CA MET A 1 -12.23 -16.71 -10.61
C MET A 1 -11.41 -16.46 -9.35
N GLY A 2 -10.07 -16.54 -9.42
CA GLY A 2 -9.22 -16.37 -8.22
C GLY A 2 -9.09 -14.91 -7.77
N ASN A 3 -9.10 -14.68 -6.47
CA ASN A 3 -8.94 -13.35 -5.85
C ASN A 3 -7.46 -12.93 -5.68
N ILE A 4 -6.52 -13.70 -6.22
CA ILE A 4 -5.08 -13.47 -6.09
C ILE A 4 -4.64 -12.34 -7.03
N TYR A 5 -4.00 -11.31 -6.48
CA TYR A 5 -3.40 -10.20 -7.26
C TYR A 5 -2.21 -10.71 -8.08
N THR A 6 -2.18 -10.33 -9.37
CA THR A 6 -1.07 -10.66 -10.28
C THR A 6 0.21 -9.93 -9.87
N LYS A 7 1.36 -10.45 -10.31
CA LYS A 7 2.68 -9.88 -10.00
C LYS A 7 2.79 -8.41 -10.45
N ASP A 8 2.21 -8.07 -11.60
CA ASP A 8 2.27 -6.72 -12.17
C ASP A 8 1.55 -5.70 -11.28
N ILE A 9 0.36 -6.06 -10.76
CA ILE A 9 -0.40 -5.18 -9.87
C ILE A 9 0.40 -4.92 -8.58
N LYS A 10 1.04 -5.95 -8.02
CA LYS A 10 1.86 -5.79 -6.82
C LYS A 10 3.08 -4.92 -7.07
N ARG A 11 3.72 -5.07 -8.22
CA ARG A 11 4.87 -4.25 -8.64
C ARG A 11 4.49 -2.78 -8.76
N ILE A 12 3.44 -2.47 -9.53
CA ILE A 12 2.96 -1.10 -9.74
C ILE A 12 2.60 -0.45 -8.41
N VAL A 13 1.88 -1.16 -7.53
CA VAL A 13 1.51 -0.61 -6.22
C VAL A 13 2.74 -0.33 -5.35
N LYS A 14 3.77 -1.18 -5.39
CA LYS A 14 5.01 -0.92 -4.65
C LYS A 14 5.73 0.33 -5.19
N GLU A 15 5.74 0.52 -6.50
CA GLU A 15 6.31 1.72 -7.14
C GLU A 15 5.53 2.99 -6.76
N ILE A 16 4.19 2.96 -6.84
CA ILE A 16 3.32 4.09 -6.42
C ILE A 16 3.54 4.41 -4.94
N TYR A 17 3.55 3.39 -4.08
CA TYR A 17 3.74 3.59 -2.64
C TYR A 17 5.08 4.21 -2.31
N ASN A 18 6.14 3.83 -3.02
CA ASN A 18 7.47 4.36 -2.78
C ASN A 18 7.64 5.81 -3.25
N GLN A 19 6.93 6.22 -4.31
CA GLN A 19 7.01 7.58 -4.86
C GLN A 19 6.04 8.56 -4.18
N TYR A 20 4.85 8.11 -3.79
CA TYR A 20 3.74 8.96 -3.35
C TYR A 20 3.21 8.54 -1.96
N LYS A 21 4.10 8.12 -1.06
CA LYS A 21 3.74 7.62 0.27
C LYS A 21 2.85 8.62 1.04
N ASP A 22 3.15 9.91 0.94
CA ASP A 22 2.49 10.98 1.70
C ASP A 22 1.05 11.24 1.27
N GLU A 23 0.71 10.93 0.01
CA GLU A 23 -0.64 11.15 -0.52
C GLU A 23 -1.58 9.96 -0.27
N ILE A 24 -1.02 8.77 -0.03
CA ILE A 24 -1.79 7.53 0.13
C ILE A 24 -2.47 7.51 1.49
N LYS A 25 -3.75 7.15 1.49
CA LYS A 25 -4.58 7.05 2.69
C LYS A 25 -5.14 5.65 2.85
N ASP A 26 -5.84 5.44 3.95
CA ASP A 26 -6.57 4.19 4.18
C ASP A 26 -7.90 4.09 3.41
N ASP A 27 -8.28 5.14 2.67
CA ASP A 27 -9.53 5.18 1.91
C ASP A 27 -9.35 4.72 0.46
N TYR A 28 -10.24 3.84 0.02
CA TYR A 28 -10.23 3.30 -1.33
C TYR A 28 -10.52 4.37 -2.41
N ASN A 29 -11.44 5.31 -2.15
CA ASN A 29 -11.82 6.30 -3.16
C ASN A 29 -10.68 7.31 -3.39
N THR A 30 -10.00 7.74 -2.32
CA THR A 30 -8.80 8.58 -2.43
C THR A 30 -7.71 7.87 -3.23
N ASN A 31 -7.41 6.61 -2.88
CA ASN A 31 -6.38 5.82 -3.57
C ASN A 31 -6.73 5.55 -5.04
N LYS A 32 -8.01 5.40 -5.37
CA LYS A 32 -8.45 5.25 -6.75
C LYS A 32 -8.19 6.51 -7.59
N GLN A 33 -8.38 7.70 -7.01
CA GLN A 33 -8.07 8.97 -7.69
C GLN A 33 -6.56 9.10 -7.96
N ILE A 34 -5.74 8.77 -6.96
CA ILE A 34 -4.27 8.70 -7.06
C ILE A 34 -3.85 7.77 -8.21
N VAL A 35 -4.40 6.55 -8.27
CA VAL A 35 -4.07 5.60 -9.34
C VAL A 35 -4.44 6.13 -10.73
N VAL A 36 -5.54 6.88 -10.87
CA VAL A 36 -5.92 7.49 -12.16
C VAL A 36 -4.94 8.59 -12.58
N ARG A 37 -4.42 9.35 -11.62
CA ARG A 37 -3.47 10.44 -11.90
C ARG A 37 -2.09 9.92 -12.28
N TYR A 38 -1.61 8.88 -11.59
CA TYR A 38 -0.24 8.41 -11.73
C TYR A 38 -0.07 7.24 -12.70
N VAL A 39 -1.13 6.50 -13.01
CA VAL A 39 -1.05 5.34 -13.91
C VAL A 39 -2.11 5.43 -15.00
N ASP A 40 -1.67 5.40 -16.26
CA ASP A 40 -2.56 5.25 -17.41
C ASP A 40 -3.11 3.82 -17.49
N VAL A 41 -4.15 3.55 -16.71
CA VAL A 41 -4.85 2.27 -16.73
C VAL A 41 -6.12 2.37 -17.55
N LYS A 42 -6.10 1.76 -18.75
CA LYS A 42 -7.26 1.68 -19.65
C LYS A 42 -8.41 0.85 -19.07
N SER A 43 -8.11 -0.24 -18.37
CA SER A 43 -9.12 -1.17 -17.86
C SER A 43 -9.63 -0.80 -16.47
N LYS A 44 -10.96 -0.62 -16.34
CA LYS A 44 -11.64 -0.38 -15.04
C LYS A 44 -11.31 -1.45 -14.00
N LYS A 45 -11.24 -2.72 -14.43
CA LYS A 45 -10.95 -3.85 -13.53
C LYS A 45 -9.54 -3.75 -12.96
N VAL A 46 -8.55 -3.44 -13.80
CA VAL A 46 -7.15 -3.32 -13.36
C VAL A 46 -7.00 -2.13 -12.40
N ARG A 47 -7.60 -0.98 -12.74
CA ARG A 47 -7.56 0.23 -11.90
C ARG A 47 -8.12 -0.03 -10.50
N ASN A 48 -9.29 -0.68 -10.41
CA ASN A 48 -9.91 -1.02 -9.13
C ASN A 48 -9.06 -2.01 -8.33
N ARG A 49 -8.41 -2.98 -9.00
CA ARG A 49 -7.51 -3.93 -8.32
C ARG A 49 -6.26 -3.26 -7.78
N ILE A 50 -5.68 -2.32 -8.52
CA ILE A 50 -4.52 -1.53 -8.07
C ILE A 50 -4.92 -0.70 -6.85
N ALA A 51 -6.02 0.06 -6.92
CA ALA A 51 -6.50 0.86 -5.78
C ALA A 51 -6.80 0.01 -4.53
N GLY A 52 -7.39 -1.17 -4.72
CA GLY A 52 -7.66 -2.11 -3.61
C GLY A 52 -6.38 -2.66 -2.99
N TYR A 53 -5.40 -3.07 -3.81
CA TYR A 53 -4.12 -3.56 -3.30
C TYR A 53 -3.28 -2.44 -2.67
N LEU A 54 -3.34 -1.21 -3.19
CA LEU A 54 -2.69 -0.03 -2.64
C LEU A 54 -3.17 0.26 -1.21
N THR A 55 -4.48 0.22 -1.00
CA THR A 55 -5.09 0.39 0.33
C THR A 55 -4.63 -0.71 1.30
N ARG A 56 -4.66 -1.97 0.84
CA ARG A 56 -4.17 -3.11 1.65
C ARG A 56 -2.68 -2.98 1.97
N TYR A 57 -1.88 -2.52 1.02
CA TYR A 57 -0.44 -2.35 1.19
C TYR A 57 -0.12 -1.23 2.18
N TYR A 58 -0.86 -0.11 2.12
CA TYR A 58 -0.76 0.98 3.08
C TYR A 58 -1.06 0.52 4.52
N LYS A 59 -2.13 -0.26 4.74
CA LYS A 59 -2.43 -0.85 6.06
C LYS A 59 -1.28 -1.70 6.61
N ILE A 60 -0.75 -2.60 5.79
CA ILE A 60 0.36 -3.49 6.18
C ILE A 60 1.61 -2.69 6.54
N MET A 61 1.91 -1.63 5.79
CA MET A 61 3.09 -0.80 6.08
C MET A 61 2.89 0.10 7.30
N LYS A 62 1.69 0.66 7.49
CA LYS A 62 1.35 1.42 8.68
C LYS A 62 1.49 0.57 9.95
N GLU A 63 1.01 -0.67 9.92
CA GLU A 63 1.15 -1.61 11.05
C GLU A 63 2.62 -1.90 11.38
N LYS A 64 3.45 -2.09 10.34
CA LYS A 64 4.90 -2.24 10.49
C LYS A 64 5.61 -1.01 11.05
N GLU A 65 5.04 0.18 10.86
CA GLU A 65 5.58 1.44 11.40
C GLU A 65 5.11 1.72 12.82
N THR A 66 3.94 1.20 13.22
CA THR A 66 3.42 1.35 14.58
C THR A 66 3.99 0.33 15.57
N SER A 67 4.42 -0.84 15.11
CA SER A 67 4.95 -1.91 15.97
C SER A 67 6.48 -2.00 16.17
N PRO A 68 7.38 -1.13 15.65
CA PRO A 68 8.83 -1.26 15.87
C PRO A 68 9.36 -0.48 17.09
N THR A 69 8.50 0.07 17.94
CA THR A 69 8.94 0.86 19.12
C THR A 69 8.97 0.05 20.42
N GLU A 70 8.16 -1.00 20.56
CA GLU A 70 8.12 -1.76 21.83
C GLU A 70 9.28 -2.75 21.99
N GLU A 71 9.89 -3.27 20.91
CA GLU A 71 11.00 -4.25 21.02
C GLU A 71 12.40 -3.62 21.18
N LYS A 72 12.54 -2.29 21.09
CA LYS A 72 13.85 -1.62 21.21
C LYS A 72 14.14 -1.01 22.57
N GLU A 73 13.12 -0.77 23.41
CA GLU A 73 13.32 -0.26 24.77
C GLU A 73 13.58 -1.38 25.79
N GLU A 74 12.98 -2.58 25.62
CA GLU A 74 13.17 -3.70 26.56
C GLU A 74 14.60 -4.28 26.56
N ILE A 75 15.33 -4.23 25.44
CA ILE A 75 16.69 -4.80 25.33
C ILE A 75 17.76 -3.88 25.96
N SER A 76 17.45 -2.60 26.18
CA SER A 76 18.36 -1.63 26.81
C SER A 76 18.23 -1.53 28.33
N GLU A 77 17.17 -2.10 28.92
CA GLU A 77 16.97 -2.12 30.38
C GLU A 77 17.36 -3.47 31.03
N GLU A 78 17.70 -4.49 30.24
CA GLU A 78 18.13 -5.82 30.69
C GLU A 78 19.66 -6.10 30.62
N ILE A 79 20.49 -5.11 30.25
CA ILE A 79 21.97 -5.20 30.24
C ILE A 79 22.57 -4.13 31.16
#